data_AF-R5GG53-F1
#
_entry.id   AF-R5GG53-F1
#
_cell.length_a   1.000
_cell.length_b   1.000
_cell.length_c   1.000
_cell.angle_alpha   90.00
_cell.angle_beta   90.00
_cell.angle_gamma   90.00
#
_symmetry.space_group_name_H-M   'P 1'
#
loop_
_entity.id
_entity.type
_entity.pdbx_description
1 polymer ?
#
loop_
_entity_poly.entity_id
_entity_poly.type
_entity_poly.pdbx_seq_one_letter_code
_entity_poly.pdbx_strand_id
1 'polypeptide(L)'
;MLRKIRLTLAVLSLALVTLLFLDFTGTVHAWFGWMARIQFMPAVLALNVGVILFLVVLTLLLGRVYCSVICPLGIFQDVVSWLSARRRGKKNRFRYSPAKTWLRWGVLVLFVAALLAGVGSVAALLAPYSAYGRIASNLMAPLWAWGNNVLAYLAERVDSYAFYSVDVWIKSLPTLLVAVVTLVVVVVLAWRHGRTYCNTICPVGTVLGLLSRYSLFRPTIDESKCTGCTLCARRCKASCIDAKAHRIDYSRCVVCMDCIDNCREGAIRYICRLRQGRNTVAVTENAEAAAEKSVSRPENPVGVTGEPVAVPIPNGPEGRRGVEGAQIDAARRRFLLATATVAGTAVLRAQEKKVDGGLAVIEDKKAPQRHTSLTPPGSIGARHFFQHCTACQLCVSVCPNGVLRPSTDLARLMQPVMSYERGYCRPECTKCGDVCPTGAIRPLTVADKTAVQVGHAVWIRKNCVPLTDGVECGNCARHCPAGAIQMVPSDGANPASPKIPVVNEERCIGCGACENLCPARPFSAIYVEGHELHRTI
;
A
#
# COMPACT_ATOMS: atom_id res chain seq x y z
N MET A 1 29.16 6.29 6.82
CA MET A 1 28.09 6.60 7.81
C MET A 1 26.73 6.88 7.16
N LEU A 2 26.67 7.68 6.08
CA LEU A 2 25.42 8.05 5.39
C LEU A 2 24.50 6.88 5.03
N ARG A 3 25.06 5.76 4.52
CA ARG A 3 24.28 4.58 4.16
C ARG A 3 23.57 3.94 5.36
N LYS A 4 24.21 3.91 6.53
CA LYS A 4 23.65 3.37 7.78
C LYS A 4 22.48 4.24 8.24
N ILE A 5 22.68 5.55 8.32
CA ILE A 5 21.63 6.53 8.68
C ILE A 5 20.41 6.36 7.76
N ARG A 6 20.61 6.37 6.44
CA ARG A 6 19.53 6.17 5.47
C ARG A 6 18.83 4.82 5.67
N LEU A 7 19.56 3.75 5.94
CA LEU A 7 18.96 2.43 6.16
C LEU A 7 18.10 2.41 7.43
N THR A 8 18.58 2.99 8.53
CA THR A 8 17.84 3.11 9.79
C THR A 8 16.55 3.89 9.59
N LEU A 9 16.61 5.06 8.95
CA LEU A 9 15.42 5.87 8.65
C LEU A 9 14.44 5.14 7.73
N ALA A 10 14.93 4.39 6.74
CA ALA A 10 14.09 3.61 5.83
C ALA A 10 13.37 2.46 6.56
N VAL A 11 14.07 1.74 7.45
CA VAL A 11 13.46 0.66 8.23
C VAL A 11 12.39 1.22 9.17
N LEU A 12 12.69 2.32 9.88
CA LEU A 12 11.72 3.00 10.73
C LEU A 12 10.50 3.47 9.94
N SER A 13 10.72 4.11 8.78
CA SER A 13 9.64 4.60 7.93
C SER A 13 8.75 3.48 7.40
N LEU A 14 9.35 2.38 6.94
CA LEU A 14 8.59 1.22 6.48
C LEU A 14 7.80 0.59 7.63
N ALA A 15 8.41 0.40 8.80
CA ALA A 15 7.74 -0.18 9.97
C ALA A 15 6.53 0.65 10.39
N LEU A 16 6.70 1.96 10.57
CA LEU A 16 5.60 2.86 10.98
C LEU A 16 4.47 2.91 9.95
N VAL A 17 4.80 3.05 8.65
CA VAL A 17 3.77 3.06 7.60
C VAL A 17 3.04 1.72 7.52
N THR A 18 3.74 0.60 7.72
CA THR A 18 3.12 -0.73 7.79
C THR A 18 2.15 -0.81 8.96
N LEU A 19 2.57 -0.36 10.14
CA LEU A 19 1.76 -0.37 11.36
C LEU A 19 0.46 0.42 11.18
N LEU A 20 0.47 1.54 10.45
CA LEU A 20 -0.77 2.26 10.10
C LEU A 20 -1.76 1.36 9.36
N PHE A 21 -1.33 0.46 8.48
CA PHE A 21 -2.26 -0.45 7.78
C PHE A 21 -2.69 -1.67 8.61
N LEU A 22 -1.93 -2.02 9.65
CA LEU A 22 -2.20 -3.17 10.53
C LEU A 22 -3.00 -2.80 11.78
N ASP A 23 -2.95 -1.52 12.18
CA ASP A 23 -3.60 -1.01 13.37
C ASP A 23 -5.13 -0.88 13.19
N PHE A 24 -5.85 -1.87 13.71
CA PHE A 24 -7.32 -1.87 13.81
C PHE A 24 -7.83 -1.11 15.05
N THR A 25 -6.97 -0.81 16.04
CA THR A 25 -7.36 -0.04 17.23
C THR A 25 -7.52 1.45 16.88
N GLY A 26 -6.68 1.95 15.99
CA GLY A 26 -6.59 3.36 15.59
C GLY A 26 -5.61 4.18 16.44
N THR A 27 -4.94 3.57 17.42
CA THR A 27 -3.99 4.26 18.31
C THR A 27 -2.75 4.76 17.55
N VAL A 28 -2.20 3.98 16.63
CA VAL A 28 -1.00 4.34 15.85
C VAL A 28 -1.30 5.53 14.94
N HIS A 29 -2.52 5.61 14.42
CA HIS A 29 -2.95 6.71 13.55
C HIS A 29 -3.00 8.06 14.26
N ALA A 30 -3.35 8.08 15.55
CA ALA A 30 -3.35 9.32 16.34
C ALA A 30 -1.96 9.97 16.38
N TRP A 31 -0.90 9.17 16.52
CA TRP A 31 0.48 9.66 16.63
C TRP A 31 1.20 9.79 15.28
N PHE A 32 0.98 8.84 14.37
CA PHE A 32 1.78 8.71 13.14
C PHE A 32 0.98 8.87 11.85
N GLY A 33 -0.31 9.24 11.91
CA GLY A 33 -1.15 9.43 10.72
C GLY A 33 -0.62 10.47 9.73
N TRP A 34 0.18 11.44 10.20
CA TRP A 34 0.87 12.41 9.34
C TRP A 34 1.81 11.76 8.31
N MET A 35 2.36 10.56 8.59
CA MET A 35 3.22 9.84 7.65
C MET A 35 2.49 9.41 6.38
N ALA A 36 1.18 9.14 6.48
CA ALA A 36 0.34 8.88 5.32
C ALA A 36 0.08 10.15 4.50
N ARG A 37 -0.06 11.31 5.15
CA ARG A 37 -0.26 12.63 4.52
C ARG A 37 0.99 13.16 3.82
N ILE A 38 2.18 12.81 4.30
CA ILE A 38 3.47 13.21 3.67
C ILE A 38 3.75 12.46 2.35
N GLN A 39 3.05 11.37 2.07
CA GLN A 39 3.26 10.63 0.82
C GLN A 39 2.88 11.52 -0.37
N PHE A 40 3.70 11.47 -1.43
CA PHE A 40 3.58 12.39 -2.57
C PHE A 40 2.18 12.43 -3.18
N MET A 41 1.57 11.26 -3.41
CA MET A 41 0.26 11.19 -4.07
C MET A 41 -0.88 11.72 -3.17
N PRO A 42 -0.99 11.29 -1.90
CA PRO A 42 -1.90 11.93 -0.96
C PRO A 42 -1.73 13.44 -0.83
N ALA A 43 -0.50 13.95 -0.77
CA ALA A 43 -0.23 15.38 -0.68
C ALA A 43 -0.77 16.16 -1.90
N VAL A 44 -0.58 15.63 -3.11
CA VAL A 44 -1.07 16.24 -4.35
C VAL A 44 -2.59 16.26 -4.39
N LEU A 45 -3.25 15.12 -4.08
CA LEU A 45 -4.71 15.05 -4.11
C LEU A 45 -5.39 15.86 -3.00
N ALA A 46 -4.74 15.98 -1.84
CA ALA A 46 -5.21 16.82 -0.74
C ALA A 46 -4.87 18.31 -0.93
N LEU A 47 -4.22 18.68 -2.05
CA LEU A 47 -3.73 20.04 -2.33
C LEU A 47 -2.88 20.62 -1.19
N ASN A 48 -2.11 19.77 -0.50
CA ASN A 48 -1.28 20.18 0.62
C ASN A 48 0.02 20.83 0.14
N VAL A 49 -0.04 22.12 -0.17
CA VAL A 49 1.07 22.90 -0.73
C VAL A 49 2.33 22.81 0.12
N GLY A 50 2.20 22.85 1.45
CA GLY A 50 3.35 22.76 2.37
C GLY A 50 4.14 21.45 2.21
N VAL A 51 3.43 20.31 2.17
CA VAL A 51 4.07 19.00 1.97
C VAL A 51 4.67 18.88 0.57
N ILE A 52 3.98 19.37 -0.47
CA ILE A 52 4.46 19.33 -1.85
C ILE A 52 5.77 20.13 -1.97
N LEU A 53 5.80 21.37 -1.48
CA LEU A 53 6.99 22.21 -1.48
C LEU A 53 8.14 21.56 -0.71
N PHE A 54 7.84 21.00 0.47
CA PHE A 54 8.83 20.25 1.25
C PHE A 54 9.45 19.09 0.45
N LEU A 55 8.63 18.27 -0.23
CA LEU A 55 9.13 17.15 -1.04
C LEU A 55 9.92 17.61 -2.27
N VAL A 56 9.51 18.71 -2.90
CA VAL A 56 10.23 19.32 -4.03
C VAL A 56 11.60 19.83 -3.57
N VAL A 57 11.66 20.61 -2.49
CA VAL A 57 12.90 21.12 -1.91
C VAL A 57 13.80 19.97 -1.47
N LEU A 58 13.26 18.96 -0.76
CA LEU A 58 14.00 17.76 -0.39
C LEU A 58 14.61 17.06 -1.62
N THR A 59 13.87 16.99 -2.73
CA THR A 59 14.33 16.36 -3.97
C THR A 59 15.38 17.19 -4.70
N LEU A 60 15.25 18.51 -4.70
CA LEU A 60 16.23 19.44 -5.28
C LEU A 60 17.50 19.54 -4.43
N LEU A 61 17.42 19.33 -3.11
CA LEU A 61 18.60 19.34 -2.26
C LEU A 61 19.34 18.00 -2.30
N LEU A 62 18.64 16.90 -2.07
CA LEU A 62 19.27 15.60 -1.81
C LEU A 62 19.10 14.58 -2.95
N GLY A 63 18.38 14.92 -4.01
CA GLY A 63 17.96 13.98 -5.06
C GLY A 63 16.76 13.15 -4.62
N ARG A 64 16.52 11.98 -5.24
CA ARG A 64 15.35 11.14 -4.91
C ARG A 64 15.48 10.34 -3.61
N VAL A 65 15.82 11.01 -2.51
CA VAL A 65 15.87 10.42 -1.17
C VAL A 65 14.49 9.91 -0.74
N TYR A 66 13.40 10.57 -1.14
CA TYR A 66 12.02 10.12 -0.91
C TYR A 66 11.81 8.63 -1.29
N CYS A 67 12.26 8.23 -2.48
CA CYS A 67 12.11 6.85 -2.96
C CYS A 67 12.92 5.82 -2.14
N SER A 68 13.94 6.27 -1.41
CA SER A 68 14.83 5.40 -0.62
C SER A 68 14.53 5.38 0.87
N VAL A 69 13.91 6.44 1.42
CA VAL A 69 13.68 6.62 2.86
C VAL A 69 12.20 6.68 3.23
N ILE A 70 11.35 7.36 2.44
CA ILE A 70 9.98 7.71 2.85
C ILE A 70 8.94 6.79 2.16
N CYS A 71 9.14 6.48 0.88
CA CYS A 71 8.20 5.70 0.08
C CYS A 71 8.24 4.21 0.47
N PRO A 72 7.15 3.64 1.02
CA PRO A 72 7.15 2.28 1.53
C PRO A 72 7.38 1.23 0.43
N LEU A 73 6.81 1.43 -0.77
CA LEU A 73 7.02 0.53 -1.90
C LEU A 73 8.47 0.53 -2.37
N GLY A 74 9.15 1.68 -2.28
CA GLY A 74 10.56 1.77 -2.60
C GLY A 74 11.41 0.96 -1.63
N ILE A 75 11.21 1.15 -0.33
CA ILE A 75 11.93 0.43 0.73
C ILE A 75 11.63 -1.07 0.64
N PHE A 76 10.39 -1.45 0.34
CA PHE A 76 9.99 -2.83 0.10
C PHE A 76 10.79 -3.48 -1.04
N GLN A 77 11.00 -2.80 -2.17
CA GLN A 77 11.87 -3.30 -3.25
C GLN A 77 13.33 -3.47 -2.81
N ASP A 78 13.82 -2.62 -1.91
CA ASP A 78 15.16 -2.76 -1.31
C ASP A 78 15.26 -4.01 -0.44
N VAL A 79 14.25 -4.30 0.37
CA VAL A 79 14.17 -5.51 1.20
C VAL A 79 14.16 -6.76 0.31
N VAL A 80 13.33 -6.80 -0.72
CA VAL A 80 13.27 -7.92 -1.68
C VAL A 80 14.62 -8.10 -2.40
N SER A 81 15.23 -6.99 -2.82
CA SER A 81 16.54 -7.01 -3.48
C SER A 81 17.65 -7.53 -2.57
N TRP A 82 17.62 -7.14 -1.29
CA TRP A 82 18.57 -7.62 -0.28
C TRP A 82 18.38 -9.11 0.02
N LEU A 83 17.14 -9.55 0.26
CA LEU A 83 16.84 -10.95 0.58
C LEU A 83 17.25 -11.88 -0.56
N SER A 84 17.00 -11.47 -1.81
CA SER A 84 17.41 -12.24 -2.99
C SER A 84 18.92 -12.28 -3.22
N ALA A 85 19.66 -11.25 -2.82
CA ALA A 85 21.13 -11.27 -2.85
C ALA A 85 21.69 -12.26 -1.82
N ARG A 86 21.08 -12.35 -0.63
CA ARG A 86 21.44 -13.33 0.41
C ARG A 86 21.18 -14.76 -0.04
N ARG A 87 20.01 -15.02 -0.66
CA ARG A 87 19.56 -16.37 -1.01
C ARG A 87 20.32 -17.02 -2.18
N ARG A 88 20.90 -16.23 -3.10
CA ARG A 88 21.62 -16.75 -4.29
C ARG A 88 23.14 -16.70 -4.20
N GLY A 89 23.73 -16.15 -3.14
CA GLY A 89 25.19 -15.88 -3.07
C GLY A 89 25.72 -14.91 -4.14
N LYS A 90 24.87 -14.43 -5.06
CA LYS A 90 25.21 -13.54 -6.18
C LYS A 90 25.35 -12.10 -5.69
N LYS A 91 26.49 -11.79 -5.07
CA LYS A 91 26.95 -10.40 -4.88
C LYS A 91 27.18 -9.79 -6.27
N ASN A 92 26.83 -8.51 -6.47
CA ASN A 92 27.12 -7.75 -7.70
C ASN A 92 26.40 -8.21 -8.99
N ARG A 93 25.08 -8.40 -8.93
CA ARG A 93 24.28 -8.91 -10.06
C ARG A 93 23.76 -7.86 -11.06
N PHE A 94 23.82 -6.57 -10.72
CA PHE A 94 23.22 -5.54 -11.56
C PHE A 94 24.17 -5.17 -12.70
N ARG A 95 23.63 -4.59 -13.76
CA ARG A 95 24.42 -4.00 -14.85
C ARG A 95 23.80 -2.66 -15.22
N TYR A 96 24.62 -1.78 -15.76
CA TYR A 96 24.12 -0.57 -16.40
C TYR A 96 23.10 -0.94 -17.49
N SER A 97 22.01 -0.21 -17.53
CA SER A 97 21.04 -0.23 -18.63
C SER A 97 20.69 1.21 -18.98
N PRO A 98 20.39 1.54 -20.24
CA PRO A 98 19.89 2.87 -20.59
C PRO A 98 18.48 3.10 -20.04
N ALA A 99 18.12 4.37 -19.85
CA ALA A 99 16.78 4.74 -19.40
C ALA A 99 15.74 4.41 -20.48
N LYS A 100 14.67 3.70 -20.11
CA LYS A 100 13.52 3.47 -20.99
C LYS A 100 12.59 4.69 -20.96
N THR A 101 13.00 5.76 -21.63
CA THR A 101 12.35 7.08 -21.57
C THR A 101 10.91 7.02 -22.09
N TRP A 102 10.65 6.35 -23.21
CA TRP A 102 9.30 6.18 -23.75
C TRP A 102 8.31 5.59 -22.73
N LEU A 103 8.70 4.52 -22.03
CA LEU A 103 7.82 3.87 -21.06
C LEU A 103 7.52 4.77 -19.84
N ARG A 104 8.51 5.56 -19.38
CA ARG A 104 8.32 6.49 -18.25
C ARG A 104 7.30 7.58 -18.55
N TRP A 105 7.44 8.19 -19.72
CA TRP A 105 6.54 9.26 -20.16
C TRP A 105 5.18 8.70 -20.55
N GLY A 106 5.13 7.54 -21.21
CA GLY A 106 3.89 6.85 -21.53
C GLY A 106 3.06 6.54 -20.27
N VAL A 107 3.69 5.97 -19.23
CA VAL A 107 2.98 5.69 -17.98
C VAL A 107 2.59 6.98 -17.23
N LEU A 108 3.42 8.02 -17.26
CA LEU A 108 3.08 9.32 -16.65
C LEU A 108 1.88 9.99 -17.35
N VAL A 109 1.88 10.01 -18.69
CA VAL A 109 0.77 10.56 -19.49
C VAL A 109 -0.51 9.77 -19.24
N LEU A 110 -0.45 8.44 -19.26
CA LEU A 110 -1.59 7.59 -18.93
C LEU A 110 -2.12 7.87 -17.52
N PHE A 111 -1.22 8.03 -16.55
CA PHE A 111 -1.59 8.32 -15.16
C PHE A 111 -2.29 9.67 -15.02
N VAL A 112 -1.76 10.73 -15.64
CA VAL A 112 -2.36 12.07 -15.60
C VAL A 112 -3.70 12.07 -16.34
N ALA A 113 -3.78 11.45 -17.52
CA ALA A 113 -5.02 11.33 -18.27
C ALA A 113 -6.11 10.56 -17.48
N ALA A 114 -5.74 9.48 -16.79
CA ALA A 114 -6.67 8.73 -15.94
C ALA A 114 -7.20 9.56 -14.76
N LEU A 115 -6.35 10.40 -14.13
CA LEU A 115 -6.78 11.31 -13.07
C LEU A 115 -7.74 12.39 -13.60
N LEU A 116 -7.44 13.00 -14.75
CA LEU A 116 -8.30 14.02 -15.36
C LEU A 116 -9.64 13.46 -15.84
N ALA A 117 -9.63 12.22 -16.36
CA ALA A 117 -10.85 11.51 -16.78
C ALA A 117 -11.68 10.99 -15.60
N GLY A 118 -11.23 11.13 -14.35
CA GLY A 118 -11.91 10.61 -13.16
C GLY A 118 -11.89 9.09 -13.04
N VAL A 119 -11.03 8.40 -13.81
CA VAL A 119 -10.84 6.94 -13.73
C VAL A 119 -9.81 6.63 -12.65
N GLY A 120 -10.22 6.86 -11.39
CA GLY A 120 -9.36 6.72 -10.21
C GLY A 120 -8.78 5.32 -10.02
N SER A 121 -9.41 4.28 -10.58
CA SER A 121 -8.95 2.88 -10.50
C SER A 121 -7.57 2.66 -11.14
N VAL A 122 -7.31 3.23 -12.33
CA VAL A 122 -6.02 3.11 -13.02
C VAL A 122 -4.92 3.86 -12.26
N ALA A 123 -5.20 5.09 -11.83
CA ALA A 123 -4.27 5.88 -11.04
C ALA A 123 -3.96 5.21 -9.70
N ALA A 124 -4.96 4.62 -9.05
CA ALA A 124 -4.78 3.85 -7.82
C ALA A 124 -3.84 2.64 -8.02
N LEU A 125 -3.91 1.94 -9.16
CA LEU A 125 -3.06 0.77 -9.45
C LEU A 125 -1.57 1.14 -9.58
N LEU A 126 -1.27 2.28 -10.20
CA LEU A 126 0.09 2.75 -10.47
C LEU A 126 0.71 3.58 -9.33
N ALA A 127 -0.11 4.13 -8.43
CA ALA A 127 0.37 4.92 -7.30
C ALA A 127 1.17 4.04 -6.31
N PRO A 128 2.46 4.33 -6.03
CA PRO A 128 3.31 3.44 -5.27
C PRO A 128 2.86 3.25 -3.82
N TYR A 129 2.36 4.33 -3.19
CA TYR A 129 1.83 4.28 -1.83
C TYR A 129 0.57 3.41 -1.74
N SER A 130 -0.39 3.62 -2.64
CA SER A 130 -1.63 2.84 -2.69
C SER A 130 -1.37 1.36 -3.04
N ALA A 131 -0.42 1.09 -3.95
CA ALA A 131 -0.01 -0.27 -4.27
C ALA A 131 0.54 -1.01 -3.05
N TYR A 132 1.39 -0.34 -2.26
CA TYR A 132 1.85 -0.89 -0.99
C TYR A 132 0.72 -1.06 0.03
N GLY A 133 -0.17 -0.06 0.17
CA GLY A 133 -1.32 -0.11 1.07
C GLY A 133 -2.25 -1.29 0.76
N ARG A 134 -2.51 -1.60 -0.51
CA ARG A 134 -3.28 -2.80 -0.90
C ARG A 134 -2.60 -4.10 -0.49
N ILE A 135 -1.27 -4.20 -0.65
CA ILE A 135 -0.49 -5.36 -0.19
C ILE A 135 -0.61 -5.49 1.33
N ALA A 136 -0.39 -4.40 2.07
CA ALA A 136 -0.45 -4.39 3.52
C ALA A 136 -1.86 -4.75 4.03
N SER A 137 -2.90 -4.07 3.55
CA SER A 137 -4.27 -4.23 4.05
C SER A 137 -4.97 -5.51 3.59
N ASN A 138 -4.55 -6.16 2.49
CA ASN A 138 -5.20 -7.40 2.03
C ASN A 138 -4.38 -8.66 2.35
N LEU A 139 -3.06 -8.55 2.52
CA LEU A 139 -2.20 -9.72 2.78
C LEU A 139 -1.63 -9.69 4.20
N MET A 140 -1.14 -8.56 4.67
CA MET A 140 -0.47 -8.47 5.97
C MET A 140 -1.46 -8.28 7.13
N ALA A 141 -2.53 -7.49 6.94
CA ALA A 141 -3.52 -7.23 7.98
C ALA A 141 -4.30 -8.48 8.44
N PRO A 142 -4.76 -9.39 7.56
CA PRO A 142 -5.40 -10.63 8.01
C PRO A 142 -4.45 -11.52 8.82
N LEU A 143 -3.18 -11.62 8.41
CA LEU A 143 -2.16 -12.37 9.15
C LEU A 143 -1.89 -11.75 10.53
N TRP A 144 -1.86 -10.42 10.60
CA TRP A 144 -1.72 -9.67 11.85
C TRP A 144 -2.91 -9.91 12.78
N ALA A 145 -4.13 -9.87 12.25
CA ALA A 145 -5.35 -10.12 13.02
C ALA A 145 -5.43 -11.57 13.53
N TRP A 146 -5.02 -12.57 12.73
CA TRP A 146 -4.87 -13.94 13.21
C TRP A 146 -3.83 -14.06 14.33
N GLY A 147 -2.68 -13.38 14.21
CA GLY A 147 -1.68 -13.31 15.27
C GLY A 147 -2.26 -12.71 16.56
N ASN A 148 -3.00 -11.60 16.46
CA ASN A 148 -3.71 -10.99 17.58
C ASN A 148 -4.70 -11.96 18.23
N ASN A 149 -5.49 -12.69 17.44
CA ASN A 149 -6.48 -13.62 17.99
C ASN A 149 -5.82 -14.81 18.70
N VAL A 150 -4.67 -15.27 18.21
CA VAL A 150 -3.86 -16.29 18.91
C VAL A 150 -3.34 -15.72 20.25
N LEU A 151 -2.86 -14.48 20.26
CA LEU A 151 -2.43 -13.82 21.49
C LEU A 151 -3.58 -13.59 22.46
N ALA A 152 -4.76 -13.18 21.98
CA ALA A 152 -5.97 -13.04 22.77
C ALA A 152 -6.36 -14.38 23.41
N TYR A 153 -6.35 -15.46 22.63
CA TYR A 153 -6.61 -16.80 23.14
C TYR A 153 -5.62 -17.24 24.24
N LEU A 154 -4.33 -16.94 24.07
CA LEU A 154 -3.31 -17.26 25.07
C LEU A 154 -3.42 -16.36 26.31
N ALA A 155 -3.76 -15.09 26.13
CA ALA A 155 -3.93 -14.11 27.21
C ALA A 155 -5.16 -14.42 28.08
N GLU A 156 -6.28 -14.83 27.45
CA GLU A 156 -7.49 -15.29 28.15
C GLU A 156 -7.20 -16.49 29.06
N ARG A 157 -6.27 -17.38 28.69
CA ARG A 157 -5.87 -18.52 29.54
C ARG A 157 -5.07 -18.14 30.78
N VAL A 158 -4.50 -16.94 30.82
CA VAL A 158 -3.78 -16.40 31.98
C VAL A 158 -4.55 -15.25 32.63
N ASP A 159 -5.88 -15.21 32.42
CA ASP A 159 -6.80 -14.19 32.93
C ASP A 159 -6.40 -12.74 32.56
N SER A 160 -5.78 -12.56 31.39
CA SER A 160 -5.38 -11.25 30.88
C SER A 160 -6.25 -10.81 29.70
N TYR A 161 -6.93 -9.67 29.87
CA TYR A 161 -7.80 -9.05 28.86
C TYR A 161 -7.10 -7.94 28.06
N ALA A 162 -5.76 -7.95 28.02
CA ALA A 162 -4.99 -6.96 27.27
C ALA A 162 -5.21 -7.07 25.74
N PHE A 163 -5.69 -8.22 25.26
CA PHE A 163 -6.00 -8.48 23.85
C PHE A 163 -7.45 -8.94 23.71
N TYR A 164 -8.13 -8.48 22.68
CA TYR A 164 -9.47 -8.93 22.30
C TYR A 164 -9.44 -9.58 20.93
N SER A 165 -10.29 -10.59 20.72
CA SER A 165 -10.42 -11.22 19.40
C SER A 165 -11.12 -10.28 18.42
N VAL A 166 -10.64 -10.28 17.18
CA VAL A 166 -11.18 -9.50 16.07
C VAL A 166 -11.63 -10.41 14.94
N ASP A 167 -12.71 -10.02 14.26
CA ASP A 167 -13.16 -10.74 13.08
C ASP A 167 -12.13 -10.62 11.95
N VAL A 168 -11.69 -11.76 11.42
CA VAL A 168 -10.75 -11.78 10.29
C VAL A 168 -11.51 -12.08 9.02
N TRP A 169 -11.65 -11.06 8.19
CA TRP A 169 -12.41 -11.15 6.96
C TRP A 169 -11.57 -10.85 5.72
N ILE A 170 -11.69 -11.72 4.71
CA ILE A 170 -11.19 -11.50 3.36
C ILE A 170 -12.20 -10.59 2.63
N LYS A 171 -11.82 -9.34 2.40
CA LYS A 171 -12.67 -8.27 1.85
C LYS A 171 -13.42 -8.67 0.58
N SER A 172 -12.70 -9.17 -0.44
CA SER A 172 -13.28 -9.84 -1.60
C SER A 172 -12.20 -10.61 -2.38
N LEU A 173 -12.62 -11.61 -3.18
CA LEU A 173 -11.68 -12.36 -4.04
C LEU A 173 -10.96 -11.45 -5.07
N PRO A 174 -11.64 -10.51 -5.76
CA PRO A 174 -10.97 -9.60 -6.68
C PRO A 174 -9.92 -8.71 -5.99
N THR A 175 -10.17 -8.24 -4.75
CA THR A 175 -9.20 -7.40 -4.03
C THR A 175 -7.95 -8.16 -3.66
N LEU A 176 -8.14 -9.41 -3.22
CA LEU A 176 -7.05 -10.31 -2.89
C LEU A 176 -6.21 -10.61 -4.13
N LEU A 177 -6.85 -10.92 -5.26
CA LEU A 177 -6.16 -11.20 -6.52
C LEU A 177 -5.33 -10.01 -6.99
N VAL A 178 -5.89 -8.79 -6.97
CA VAL A 178 -5.15 -7.56 -7.33
C VAL A 178 -3.94 -7.35 -6.40
N ALA A 179 -4.10 -7.57 -5.09
CA ALA A 179 -3.00 -7.43 -4.13
C ALA A 179 -1.90 -8.48 -4.36
N VAL A 180 -2.25 -9.74 -4.60
CA VAL A 180 -1.30 -10.83 -4.90
C VAL A 180 -0.57 -10.57 -6.21
N VAL A 181 -1.28 -10.21 -7.28
CA VAL A 181 -0.67 -9.88 -8.58
C VAL A 181 0.29 -8.71 -8.44
N THR A 182 -0.12 -7.63 -7.76
CA THR A 182 0.73 -6.46 -7.50
C THR A 182 1.99 -6.88 -6.73
N LEU A 183 1.86 -7.69 -5.68
CA LEU A 183 2.98 -8.21 -4.90
C LEU A 183 3.93 -9.03 -5.77
N VAL A 184 3.42 -9.99 -6.55
CA VAL A 184 4.23 -10.86 -7.42
C VAL A 184 4.98 -10.03 -8.44
N VAL A 185 4.32 -9.10 -9.13
CA VAL A 185 4.96 -8.23 -10.12
C VAL A 185 6.08 -7.41 -9.49
N VAL A 186 5.82 -6.74 -8.36
CA VAL A 186 6.82 -5.92 -7.67
C VAL A 186 7.99 -6.78 -7.18
N VAL A 187 7.72 -7.95 -6.60
CA VAL A 187 8.75 -8.88 -6.12
C VAL A 187 9.61 -9.40 -7.26
N VAL A 188 9.01 -9.84 -8.37
CA VAL A 188 9.73 -10.35 -9.54
C VAL A 188 10.61 -9.26 -10.16
N LEU A 189 10.06 -8.05 -10.34
CA LEU A 189 10.81 -6.90 -10.87
C LEU A 189 11.98 -6.53 -9.97
N ALA A 190 11.76 -6.45 -8.66
CA ALA A 190 12.80 -6.10 -7.71
C ALA A 190 13.86 -7.19 -7.56
N TRP A 191 13.43 -8.44 -7.58
CA TRP A 191 14.33 -9.58 -7.55
C TRP A 191 15.24 -9.61 -8.79
N ARG A 192 14.72 -9.39 -10.00
CA ARG A 192 15.54 -9.43 -11.22
C ARG A 192 16.43 -8.19 -11.38
N HIS A 193 15.88 -7.00 -11.17
CA HIS A 193 16.53 -5.75 -11.59
C HIS A 193 16.53 -4.63 -10.53
N GLY A 194 16.21 -4.93 -9.26
CA GLY A 194 16.39 -4.01 -8.15
C GLY A 194 15.25 -3.00 -7.99
N ARG A 195 15.40 -1.79 -8.56
CA ARG A 195 14.46 -0.67 -8.42
C ARG A 195 13.68 -0.38 -9.72
N THR A 196 13.42 -1.39 -10.53
CA THR A 196 12.79 -1.23 -11.87
C THR A 196 11.40 -0.61 -11.82
N TYR A 197 10.58 -0.93 -10.82
CA TYR A 197 9.27 -0.29 -10.69
C TYR A 197 9.42 1.21 -10.43
N CYS A 198 10.21 1.61 -9.43
CA CYS A 198 10.45 3.03 -9.11
C CYS A 198 11.10 3.80 -10.27
N ASN A 199 11.94 3.13 -11.07
CA ASN A 199 12.69 3.78 -12.13
C ASN A 199 11.94 3.82 -13.46
N THR A 200 11.03 2.90 -13.75
CA THR A 200 10.49 2.76 -15.11
C THR A 200 8.97 2.86 -15.17
N ILE A 201 8.27 2.38 -14.14
CA ILE A 201 6.80 2.28 -14.14
C ILE A 201 6.17 3.35 -13.25
N CYS A 202 6.81 3.70 -12.13
CA CYS A 202 6.23 4.58 -11.14
C CYS A 202 6.10 6.03 -11.65
N PRO A 203 4.88 6.59 -11.79
CA PRO A 203 4.69 7.97 -12.26
C PRO A 203 5.32 8.99 -11.31
N VAL A 204 5.21 8.76 -9.99
CA VAL A 204 5.87 9.58 -8.96
C VAL A 204 7.40 9.55 -9.12
N GLY A 205 7.97 8.39 -9.45
CA GLY A 205 9.40 8.23 -9.68
C GLY A 205 9.90 9.00 -10.91
N THR A 206 9.05 9.10 -11.95
CA THR A 206 9.30 9.91 -13.15
C THR A 206 9.28 11.40 -12.79
N VAL A 207 8.24 11.89 -12.11
CA VAL A 207 8.14 13.31 -11.69
C VAL A 207 9.32 13.72 -10.83
N LEU A 208 9.60 12.97 -9.75
CA LEU A 208 10.76 13.26 -8.89
C LEU A 208 12.09 13.08 -9.62
N GLY A 209 12.12 12.26 -10.68
CA GLY A 209 13.30 12.03 -11.52
C GLY A 209 13.64 13.20 -12.45
N LEU A 210 12.65 14.03 -12.79
CA LEU A 210 12.87 15.29 -13.53
C LEU A 210 13.53 16.32 -12.61
N LEU A 211 13.01 16.45 -11.38
CA LEU A 211 13.55 17.36 -10.37
C LEU A 211 14.96 16.94 -9.93
N SER A 212 15.19 15.64 -9.72
CA SER A 212 16.48 15.16 -9.21
C SER A 212 17.66 15.31 -10.16
N ARG A 213 17.43 15.66 -11.45
CA ARG A 213 18.53 16.01 -12.38
C ARG A 213 19.28 17.26 -11.92
N TYR A 214 18.58 18.14 -11.23
CA TYR A 214 19.11 19.42 -10.74
C TYR A 214 19.55 19.35 -9.27
N SER A 215 19.59 18.15 -8.67
CA SER A 215 19.87 17.99 -7.25
C SER A 215 21.22 18.61 -6.84
N LEU A 216 21.23 19.38 -5.76
CA LEU A 216 22.40 20.07 -5.25
C LEU A 216 23.45 19.09 -4.70
N PHE A 217 23.05 18.14 -3.87
CA PHE A 217 23.93 17.10 -3.33
C PHE A 217 23.74 15.79 -4.08
N ARG A 218 24.80 15.28 -4.69
CA ARG A 218 24.75 14.09 -5.53
C ARG A 218 26.04 13.26 -5.48
N PRO A 219 25.96 11.93 -5.68
CA PRO A 219 27.15 11.10 -5.83
C PRO A 219 27.89 11.50 -7.10
N THR A 220 29.17 11.81 -6.97
CA THR A 220 30.07 12.18 -8.07
C THR A 220 31.21 11.16 -8.15
N ILE A 221 31.61 10.80 -9.36
CA ILE A 221 32.79 9.99 -9.63
C ILE A 221 33.96 10.94 -9.88
N ASP A 222 35.04 10.76 -9.12
CA ASP A 222 36.34 11.40 -9.33
C ASP A 222 37.11 10.58 -10.36
N GLU A 223 37.30 11.14 -11.56
CA GLU A 223 37.94 10.46 -12.69
C GLU A 223 39.41 10.11 -12.38
N SER A 224 40.10 10.94 -11.58
CA SER A 224 41.50 10.72 -11.20
C SER A 224 41.72 9.46 -10.38
N LYS A 225 40.70 9.01 -9.63
CA LYS A 225 40.77 7.83 -8.75
C LYS A 225 40.03 6.62 -9.31
N CYS A 226 39.25 6.80 -10.37
CA CYS A 226 38.37 5.76 -10.87
C CYS A 226 39.11 4.85 -11.86
N THR A 227 39.33 3.60 -11.47
CA THR A 227 39.96 2.57 -12.32
C THR A 227 38.99 1.87 -13.28
N GLY A 228 37.73 2.31 -13.39
CA GLY A 228 36.75 1.70 -14.29
C GLY A 228 36.30 0.27 -13.91
N CYS A 229 36.57 -0.20 -12.67
CA CYS A 229 36.36 -1.58 -12.23
C CYS A 229 34.90 -2.11 -12.24
N THR A 230 33.90 -1.27 -12.57
CA THR A 230 32.45 -1.56 -12.66
C THR A 230 31.77 -2.00 -11.35
N LEU A 231 32.47 -2.07 -10.23
CA LEU A 231 31.96 -2.57 -8.96
C LEU A 231 30.77 -1.72 -8.43
N CYS A 232 30.80 -0.41 -8.64
CA CYS A 232 29.70 0.50 -8.32
C CYS A 232 28.46 0.23 -9.19
N ALA A 233 28.63 0.01 -10.50
CA ALA A 233 27.55 -0.29 -11.43
C ALA A 233 26.89 -1.64 -11.10
N ARG A 234 27.67 -2.65 -10.70
CA ARG A 234 27.14 -3.97 -10.35
C ARG A 234 26.38 -4.04 -9.04
N ARG A 235 26.57 -3.06 -8.16
CA ARG A 235 25.83 -2.91 -6.89
C ARG A 235 24.72 -1.85 -6.96
N CYS A 236 24.66 -1.09 -8.04
CA CYS A 236 23.62 -0.08 -8.26
C CYS A 236 22.26 -0.74 -8.51
N LYS A 237 21.38 -0.73 -7.50
CA LYS A 237 20.00 -1.25 -7.61
C LYS A 237 19.15 -0.52 -8.66
N ALA A 238 19.57 0.68 -9.06
CA ALA A 238 18.89 1.50 -10.05
C ALA A 238 19.44 1.30 -11.48
N SER A 239 20.52 0.54 -11.66
CA SER A 239 21.19 0.33 -12.97
C SER A 239 21.54 1.62 -13.71
N CYS A 240 21.89 2.67 -12.97
CA CYS A 240 22.05 4.04 -13.50
C CYS A 240 23.50 4.56 -13.56
N ILE A 241 24.48 3.72 -13.24
CA ILE A 241 25.90 4.10 -13.25
C ILE A 241 26.55 3.46 -14.48
N ASP A 242 27.05 4.29 -15.39
CA ASP A 242 27.92 3.88 -16.47
C ASP A 242 29.37 4.06 -16.01
N ALA A 243 30.00 2.94 -15.65
CA ALA A 243 31.38 2.94 -15.16
C ALA A 243 32.42 3.20 -16.26
N LYS A 244 32.08 2.96 -17.55
CA LYS A 244 32.98 3.22 -18.67
C LYS A 244 32.99 4.70 -19.03
N ALA A 245 31.82 5.33 -18.99
CA ALA A 245 31.67 6.75 -19.27
C ALA A 245 31.85 7.66 -18.05
N HIS A 246 32.21 7.11 -16.88
CA HIS A 246 32.33 7.82 -15.60
C HIS A 246 31.07 8.66 -15.23
N ARG A 247 29.89 8.21 -15.66
CA ARG A 247 28.64 8.98 -15.58
C ARG A 247 27.59 8.27 -14.72
N ILE A 248 26.87 9.08 -13.93
CA ILE A 248 25.72 8.65 -13.15
C ILE A 248 24.48 9.36 -13.68
N ASP A 249 23.47 8.59 -14.07
CA ASP A 249 22.17 9.15 -14.46
C ASP A 249 21.38 9.54 -13.20
N TYR A 250 21.44 10.83 -12.85
CA TYR A 250 20.72 11.42 -11.72
C TYR A 250 19.20 11.36 -11.88
N SER A 251 18.69 11.26 -13.12
CA SER A 251 17.27 11.02 -13.39
C SER A 251 16.83 9.61 -13.07
N ARG A 252 17.74 8.71 -12.67
CA ARG A 252 17.45 7.35 -12.16
C ARG A 252 18.04 7.00 -10.79
N CYS A 253 19.04 7.74 -10.35
CA CYS A 253 19.60 7.57 -9.02
C CYS A 253 18.53 7.78 -7.93
N VAL A 254 18.40 6.81 -7.04
CA VAL A 254 17.55 6.86 -5.83
C VAL A 254 18.37 7.17 -4.57
N VAL A 255 19.64 7.56 -4.74
CA VAL A 255 20.49 8.05 -3.64
C VAL A 255 20.62 7.01 -2.50
N CYS A 256 20.78 5.73 -2.87
CA CYS A 256 20.89 4.63 -1.91
C CYS A 256 22.29 4.52 -1.25
N MET A 257 23.28 5.28 -1.71
CA MET A 257 24.66 5.28 -1.19
C MET A 257 25.38 3.93 -1.23
N ASP A 258 24.85 2.90 -1.91
CA ASP A 258 25.51 1.60 -2.00
C ASP A 258 26.79 1.65 -2.85
N CYS A 259 26.89 2.62 -3.77
CA CYS A 259 28.08 2.82 -4.61
C CYS A 259 29.26 3.41 -3.84
N ILE A 260 29.00 4.34 -2.91
CA ILE A 260 30.02 5.01 -2.10
C ILE A 260 30.67 3.98 -1.16
N ASP A 261 29.86 3.24 -0.40
CA ASP A 261 30.34 2.25 0.57
C ASP A 261 31.07 1.05 -0.07
N ASN A 262 30.95 0.85 -1.39
CA ASN A 262 31.52 -0.30 -2.09
C ASN A 262 32.70 0.06 -2.99
N CYS A 263 33.02 1.35 -3.16
CA CYS A 263 34.14 1.79 -3.97
C CYS A 263 35.45 1.58 -3.20
N ARG A 264 36.32 0.69 -3.68
CA ARG A 264 37.62 0.41 -3.05
C ARG A 264 38.59 1.59 -3.16
N GLU A 265 38.56 2.29 -4.28
CA GLU A 265 39.44 3.45 -4.56
C GLU A 265 38.96 4.75 -3.89
N GLY A 266 37.80 4.75 -3.22
CA GLY A 266 37.22 5.97 -2.67
C GLY A 266 36.90 7.06 -3.72
N ALA A 267 36.74 6.65 -4.99
CA ALA A 267 36.50 7.53 -6.13
C ALA A 267 35.08 8.12 -6.17
N ILE A 268 34.12 7.60 -5.37
CA ILE A 268 32.75 8.11 -5.36
C ILE A 268 32.50 8.89 -4.08
N ARG A 269 32.17 10.18 -4.20
CA ARG A 269 31.88 11.07 -3.07
C ARG A 269 30.50 11.71 -3.20
N TYR A 270 29.83 11.94 -2.08
CA TYR A 270 28.58 12.71 -2.03
C TYR A 270 28.92 14.17 -1.76
N ILE A 271 28.83 15.01 -2.78
CA ILE A 271 29.29 16.41 -2.73
C ILE A 271 28.24 17.36 -3.29
N CYS A 272 28.37 18.63 -2.93
CA CYS A 272 27.58 19.71 -3.49
C CYS A 272 28.04 20.02 -4.92
N ARG A 273 27.08 20.10 -5.86
CA ARG A 273 27.29 20.41 -7.28
C ARG A 273 28.01 21.75 -7.48
N LEU A 274 27.71 22.77 -6.67
CA LEU A 274 28.38 24.07 -6.74
C LEU A 274 29.88 23.97 -6.46
N ARG A 275 30.28 23.02 -5.60
CA ARG A 275 31.69 22.75 -5.30
C ARG A 275 32.40 21.98 -6.43
N GLN A 276 31.67 21.19 -7.23
CA GLN A 276 32.25 20.55 -8.42
C GLN A 276 32.72 21.60 -9.43
N GLY A 277 31.88 22.59 -9.76
CA GLY A 277 32.22 23.63 -10.73
C GLY A 277 33.51 24.37 -10.38
N ARG A 278 33.70 24.73 -9.10
CA ARG A 278 34.94 25.35 -8.61
C ARG A 278 36.17 24.43 -8.70
N ASN A 279 36.03 23.14 -8.39
CA ASN A 279 37.15 22.19 -8.51
C ASN A 279 37.49 21.84 -9.96
N THR A 280 36.55 21.95 -10.90
CA THR A 280 36.85 21.67 -12.31
C THR A 280 37.65 22.83 -12.91
N VAL A 281 37.28 24.08 -12.60
CA VAL A 281 38.01 25.29 -13.00
C VAL A 281 39.43 25.33 -12.39
N ALA A 282 39.57 25.01 -11.10
CA ALA A 282 40.87 24.98 -10.44
C ALA A 282 41.78 23.83 -10.94
N VAL A 283 41.23 22.72 -11.45
CA VAL A 283 42.02 21.63 -12.03
C VAL A 283 42.40 21.95 -13.48
N THR A 284 41.55 22.64 -14.25
CA THR A 284 41.93 23.09 -15.61
C THR A 284 43.03 24.15 -15.58
N GLU A 285 42.98 25.12 -14.66
CA GLU A 285 44.05 26.10 -14.50
C GLU A 285 45.40 25.45 -14.11
N ASN A 286 45.37 24.43 -13.24
CA ASN A 286 46.58 23.70 -12.84
C ASN A 286 47.05 22.68 -13.89
N ALA A 287 46.15 22.15 -14.73
CA ALA A 287 46.49 21.25 -15.83
C ALA A 287 47.05 22.01 -17.04
N GLU A 288 46.55 23.22 -17.32
CA GLU A 288 47.12 24.12 -18.33
C GLU A 288 48.52 24.58 -17.90
N ALA A 289 48.73 24.90 -16.62
CA ALA A 289 50.06 25.21 -16.08
C ALA A 289 51.04 24.01 -16.06
N ALA A 290 50.52 22.77 -16.06
CA ALA A 290 51.33 21.54 -16.11
C ALA A 290 51.60 21.06 -17.54
N ALA A 291 50.70 21.33 -18.49
CA ALA A 291 50.83 20.95 -19.90
C ALA A 291 51.90 21.76 -20.65
N GLU A 292 52.23 22.97 -20.20
CA GLU A 292 53.34 23.78 -20.76
C GLU A 292 54.74 23.21 -20.45
N LYS A 293 54.87 22.27 -19.52
CA LYS A 293 56.18 21.75 -19.06
C LYS A 293 56.63 20.41 -19.65
N SER A 294 55.82 19.76 -20.49
CA SER A 294 56.17 18.42 -21.00
C SER A 294 55.87 18.27 -22.49
N VAL A 295 56.71 18.86 -23.35
CA VAL A 295 56.74 18.56 -24.79
C VAL A 295 58.16 18.13 -25.18
N SER A 296 58.37 16.82 -25.25
CA SER A 296 59.39 16.19 -26.10
C SER A 296 59.03 14.72 -26.37
N ARG A 297 58.70 14.43 -27.64
CA ARG A 297 58.46 13.11 -28.29
C ARG A 297 59.81 12.55 -28.82
N PRO A 298 59.92 11.38 -29.53
CA PRO A 298 58.99 10.22 -29.70
C PRO A 298 59.64 8.79 -29.76
N GLU A 299 58.78 7.78 -30.01
CA GLU A 299 58.99 6.51 -30.78
C GLU A 299 59.85 5.37 -30.14
N ASN A 300 59.62 4.05 -30.29
CA ASN A 300 58.80 3.19 -31.18
C ASN A 300 58.68 1.73 -30.56
N PRO A 301 58.05 0.72 -31.22
CA PRO A 301 57.42 -0.46 -30.60
C PRO A 301 58.22 -1.78 -30.71
N VAL A 302 57.92 -2.78 -29.88
CA VAL A 302 58.22 -4.21 -30.15
C VAL A 302 57.16 -5.09 -29.48
N GLY A 303 56.71 -6.13 -30.20
CA GLY A 303 55.77 -7.15 -29.72
C GLY A 303 56.45 -8.45 -29.24
N VAL A 304 55.71 -9.55 -29.42
CA VAL A 304 56.08 -10.97 -29.29
C VAL A 304 55.44 -11.73 -28.10
N THR A 305 55.07 -12.94 -28.49
CA THR A 305 54.17 -14.00 -28.03
C THR A 305 54.69 -14.88 -26.89
N GLY A 306 53.79 -15.61 -26.21
CA GLY A 306 54.14 -16.75 -25.36
C GLY A 306 52.91 -17.44 -24.76
N GLU A 307 52.72 -18.71 -25.13
CA GLU A 307 51.67 -19.66 -24.72
C GLU A 307 51.88 -20.25 -23.30
N PRO A 308 50.89 -21.01 -22.76
CA PRO A 308 50.73 -21.24 -21.32
C PRO A 308 51.40 -22.52 -20.80
N VAL A 309 51.87 -22.48 -19.55
CA VAL A 309 52.38 -23.64 -18.81
C VAL A 309 51.35 -24.10 -17.78
N ALA A 310 51.05 -25.40 -17.77
CA ALA A 310 50.19 -26.10 -16.81
C ALA A 310 51.04 -26.92 -15.83
N VAL A 311 50.74 -26.88 -14.53
CA VAL A 311 51.13 -27.88 -13.51
C VAL A 311 50.12 -27.83 -12.31
N PRO A 312 50.08 -28.79 -11.36
CA PRO A 312 48.97 -29.73 -11.19
C PRO A 312 48.19 -29.57 -9.85
N ILE A 313 47.09 -30.31 -9.74
CA ILE A 313 46.16 -30.40 -8.60
C ILE A 313 46.58 -31.53 -7.66
N PRO A 314 46.54 -31.37 -6.31
CA PRO A 314 46.53 -32.50 -5.39
C PRO A 314 45.10 -32.88 -4.95
N ASN A 315 44.89 -34.19 -4.83
CA ASN A 315 43.66 -34.86 -4.41
C ASN A 315 43.29 -34.55 -2.95
N GLY A 316 42.00 -34.31 -2.70
CA GLY A 316 41.42 -34.27 -1.35
C GLY A 316 40.76 -35.60 -0.97
N PRO A 317 40.68 -35.96 0.32
CA PRO A 317 40.16 -37.24 0.77
C PRO A 317 38.63 -37.27 0.83
N GLU A 318 38.13 -38.50 0.78
CA GLU A 318 36.75 -38.91 0.56
C GLU A 318 35.82 -38.75 1.78
N GLY A 319 34.59 -38.31 1.49
CA GLY A 319 33.35 -38.98 1.88
C GLY A 319 33.09 -39.38 3.35
N ARG A 320 32.36 -38.53 4.09
CA ARG A 320 31.34 -38.95 5.08
C ARG A 320 30.20 -37.93 5.17
N ARG A 321 29.13 -38.09 4.38
CA ARG A 321 27.81 -37.48 4.63
C ARG A 321 26.70 -38.36 4.08
N GLY A 322 26.08 -39.15 4.95
CA GLY A 322 24.91 -39.97 4.60
C GLY A 322 23.82 -40.04 5.67
N VAL A 323 24.04 -39.50 6.87
CA VAL A 323 23.15 -39.78 8.02
C VAL A 323 22.32 -38.56 8.45
N GLU A 324 22.81 -37.33 8.30
CA GLU A 324 22.10 -36.12 8.79
C GLU A 324 20.93 -35.65 7.91
N GLY A 325 20.95 -35.95 6.60
CA GLY A 325 19.91 -35.48 5.67
C GLY A 325 18.54 -36.14 5.88
N ALA A 326 18.55 -37.45 6.18
CA ALA A 326 17.33 -38.24 6.34
C ALA A 326 16.53 -37.86 7.61
N GLN A 327 17.23 -37.45 8.68
CA GLN A 327 16.60 -37.01 9.93
C GLN A 327 15.87 -35.66 9.79
N ILE A 328 16.42 -34.74 8.98
CA ILE A 328 15.83 -33.40 8.76
C ILE A 328 14.53 -33.50 7.96
N ASP A 329 14.44 -34.42 6.99
CA ASP A 329 13.25 -34.58 6.15
C ASP A 329 12.10 -35.27 6.90
N ALA A 330 12.39 -36.22 7.80
CA ALA A 330 11.37 -36.84 8.66
C ALA A 330 10.74 -35.83 9.63
N ALA A 331 11.55 -34.91 10.20
CA ALA A 331 11.07 -33.85 11.08
C ALA A 331 10.20 -32.83 10.33
N ARG A 332 10.61 -32.42 9.11
CA ARG A 332 9.80 -31.54 8.24
C ARG A 332 8.46 -32.16 7.88
N ARG A 333 8.44 -33.46 7.55
CA ARG A 333 7.20 -34.16 7.19
C ARG A 333 6.22 -34.25 8.36
N ARG A 334 6.71 -34.52 9.58
CA ARG A 334 5.89 -34.52 10.80
C ARG A 334 5.33 -33.13 11.13
N PHE A 335 6.14 -32.08 10.98
CA PHE A 335 5.68 -30.69 11.17
C PHE A 335 4.60 -30.30 10.16
N LEU A 336 4.76 -30.64 8.88
CA LEU A 336 3.77 -30.34 7.84
C LEU A 336 2.46 -31.10 8.06
N LEU A 337 2.53 -32.38 8.47
CA LEU A 337 1.35 -33.19 8.79
C LEU A 337 0.61 -32.67 10.02
N ALA A 338 1.33 -32.29 11.09
CA ALA A 338 0.74 -31.70 12.28
C ALA A 338 0.10 -30.32 12.01
N THR A 339 0.68 -29.53 11.10
CA THR A 339 0.09 -28.24 10.67
C THR A 339 -1.18 -28.46 9.84
N ALA A 340 -1.20 -29.50 8.99
CA ALA A 340 -2.36 -29.84 8.16
C ALA A 340 -3.55 -30.36 8.99
N THR A 341 -3.31 -31.14 10.05
CA THR A 341 -4.38 -31.64 10.93
C THR A 341 -4.99 -30.53 11.78
N VAL A 342 -4.20 -29.59 12.29
CA VAL A 342 -4.69 -28.39 12.99
C VAL A 342 -5.46 -27.46 12.05
N ALA A 343 -5.03 -27.33 10.79
CA ALA A 343 -5.77 -26.56 9.79
C ALA A 343 -7.12 -27.23 9.43
N GLY A 344 -7.17 -28.56 9.35
CA GLY A 344 -8.39 -29.30 9.03
C GLY A 344 -9.49 -29.19 10.10
N THR A 345 -9.13 -29.23 11.39
CA THR A 345 -10.11 -29.10 12.48
C THR A 345 -10.67 -27.68 12.61
N ALA A 346 -9.88 -26.65 12.26
CA ALA A 346 -10.35 -25.27 12.22
C ALA A 346 -11.40 -25.03 11.11
N VAL A 347 -11.30 -25.74 9.98
CA VAL A 347 -12.28 -25.66 8.88
C VAL A 347 -13.62 -26.30 9.27
N LEU A 348 -13.61 -27.43 9.98
CA LEU A 348 -14.83 -28.09 10.45
C LEU A 348 -15.58 -27.24 11.49
N ARG A 349 -14.87 -26.63 12.45
CA ARG A 349 -15.44 -25.67 13.41
C ARG A 349 -15.99 -24.40 12.75
N ALA A 350 -15.44 -23.98 11.61
CA ALA A 350 -15.96 -22.84 10.86
C ALA A 350 -17.29 -23.14 10.17
N GLN A 351 -17.61 -24.40 9.88
CA GLN A 351 -18.93 -24.79 9.34
C GLN A 351 -20.04 -24.78 10.40
N GLU A 352 -19.73 -25.09 11.66
CA GLU A 352 -20.71 -25.04 12.77
C GLU A 352 -21.28 -23.62 12.99
N LYS A 353 -20.55 -22.56 12.59
CA LYS A 353 -21.02 -21.17 12.71
C LYS A 353 -22.09 -20.74 11.69
N LYS A 354 -22.48 -21.59 10.74
CA LYS A 354 -23.52 -21.27 9.73
C LYS A 354 -24.95 -21.64 10.16
N VAL A 355 -25.11 -22.24 11.33
CA VAL A 355 -26.40 -22.62 11.91
C VAL A 355 -26.55 -21.93 13.26
N ASP A 356 -27.53 -21.04 13.38
CA ASP A 356 -27.82 -20.31 14.63
C ASP A 356 -28.55 -21.24 15.60
N GLY A 357 -27.84 -22.21 16.20
CA GLY A 357 -28.39 -23.10 17.24
C GLY A 357 -29.69 -23.85 16.86
N GLY A 358 -30.07 -23.81 15.59
CA GLY A 358 -31.31 -24.30 15.02
C GLY A 358 -31.07 -24.74 13.58
N LEU A 359 -31.82 -25.76 13.14
CA LEU A 359 -31.61 -26.53 11.90
C LEU A 359 -31.87 -25.75 10.59
N ALA A 360 -32.17 -24.44 10.65
CA ALA A 360 -32.47 -23.65 9.46
C ALA A 360 -31.18 -23.15 8.77
N VAL A 361 -31.11 -23.32 7.45
CA VAL A 361 -30.04 -22.76 6.63
C VAL A 361 -30.18 -21.23 6.62
N ILE A 362 -29.21 -20.52 7.16
CA ILE A 362 -29.20 -19.06 7.14
C ILE A 362 -28.95 -18.59 5.70
N GLU A 363 -29.97 -18.04 5.05
CA GLU A 363 -29.80 -17.36 3.77
C GLU A 363 -28.97 -16.08 3.94
N ASP A 364 -27.93 -15.94 3.11
CA ASP A 364 -27.10 -14.75 3.09
C ASP A 364 -27.87 -13.53 2.58
N LYS A 365 -27.73 -12.40 3.28
CA LYS A 365 -28.29 -11.11 2.85
C LYS A 365 -27.59 -10.63 1.57
N LYS A 366 -28.37 -10.27 0.55
CA LYS A 366 -27.89 -9.72 -0.73
C LYS A 366 -28.02 -8.20 -0.75
N ALA A 367 -26.99 -7.55 -1.30
CA ALA A 367 -26.99 -6.11 -1.56
C ALA A 367 -28.09 -5.75 -2.57
N PRO A 368 -28.94 -4.75 -2.31
CA PRO A 368 -29.85 -4.23 -3.34
C PRO A 368 -29.07 -3.48 -4.42
N GLN A 369 -29.64 -3.44 -5.63
CA GLN A 369 -29.16 -2.52 -6.66
C GLN A 369 -29.54 -1.10 -6.26
N ARG A 370 -28.55 -0.21 -6.20
CA ARG A 370 -28.70 1.19 -5.85
C ARG A 370 -28.44 2.05 -7.07
N HIS A 371 -29.15 3.15 -7.21
CA HIS A 371 -28.89 4.14 -8.25
C HIS A 371 -27.56 4.86 -7.96
N THR A 372 -27.35 5.24 -6.70
CA THR A 372 -26.15 5.91 -6.23
C THR A 372 -25.42 5.07 -5.19
N SER A 373 -24.12 4.85 -5.41
CA SER A 373 -23.28 4.16 -4.42
C SER A 373 -23.14 5.00 -3.15
N LEU A 374 -23.35 4.36 -2.00
CA LEU A 374 -23.16 4.99 -0.70
C LEU A 374 -21.67 5.19 -0.41
N THR A 375 -21.31 6.41 -0.01
CA THR A 375 -19.93 6.77 0.38
C THR A 375 -19.89 7.30 1.81
N PRO A 376 -18.79 7.11 2.55
CA PRO A 376 -18.71 7.50 3.95
C PRO A 376 -19.01 8.99 4.19
N PRO A 377 -19.62 9.34 5.34
CA PRO A 377 -19.78 10.75 5.75
C PRO A 377 -18.45 11.50 5.70
N GLY A 378 -18.49 12.78 5.30
CA GLY A 378 -17.28 13.59 5.06
C GLY A 378 -16.73 13.49 3.65
N SER A 379 -17.27 12.62 2.79
CA SER A 379 -16.88 12.53 1.39
C SER A 379 -17.49 13.60 0.48
N ILE A 380 -18.39 14.44 1.00
CA ILE A 380 -19.21 15.46 0.30
C ILE A 380 -20.23 14.86 -0.68
N GLY A 381 -19.89 13.75 -1.34
CA GLY A 381 -20.76 13.04 -2.27
C GLY A 381 -19.99 11.99 -3.06
N ALA A 382 -20.71 11.16 -3.81
CA ALA A 382 -20.14 10.04 -4.54
C ALA A 382 -19.06 10.48 -5.55
N ARG A 383 -19.34 11.54 -6.34
CA ARG A 383 -18.41 12.02 -7.38
C ARG A 383 -17.10 12.54 -6.78
N HIS A 384 -17.19 13.40 -5.75
CA HIS A 384 -16.00 13.94 -5.07
C HIS A 384 -15.15 12.81 -4.47
N PHE A 385 -15.79 11.84 -3.81
CA PHE A 385 -15.11 10.70 -3.22
C PHE A 385 -14.30 9.89 -4.23
N PHE A 386 -14.92 9.45 -5.33
CA PHE A 386 -14.27 8.59 -6.32
C PHE A 386 -13.19 9.31 -7.14
N GLN A 387 -13.23 10.65 -7.23
CA GLN A 387 -12.17 11.43 -7.87
C GLN A 387 -10.91 11.56 -6.99
N HIS A 388 -11.07 11.64 -5.66
CA HIS A 388 -9.94 11.87 -4.73
C HIS A 388 -9.45 10.60 -4.03
N CYS A 389 -10.20 9.50 -4.08
CA CYS A 389 -9.85 8.26 -3.41
C CYS A 389 -8.84 7.44 -4.24
N THR A 390 -7.66 7.18 -3.68
CA THR A 390 -6.64 6.34 -4.33
C THR A 390 -6.71 4.85 -4.01
N ALA A 391 -7.81 4.41 -3.38
CA ALA A 391 -8.01 3.04 -2.92
C ALA A 391 -6.85 2.50 -2.06
N CYS A 392 -6.29 3.32 -1.17
CA CYS A 392 -5.18 2.94 -0.28
C CYS A 392 -5.58 1.94 0.81
N GLN A 393 -6.89 1.79 1.10
CA GLN A 393 -7.49 0.89 2.07
C GLN A 393 -7.33 1.24 3.57
N LEU A 394 -6.77 2.41 3.94
CA LEU A 394 -6.68 2.84 5.34
C LEU A 394 -8.04 2.96 6.05
N CYS A 395 -9.01 3.60 5.40
CA CYS A 395 -10.36 3.75 5.97
C CYS A 395 -11.07 2.40 6.13
N VAL A 396 -10.77 1.42 5.27
CA VAL A 396 -11.32 0.07 5.35
C VAL A 396 -10.66 -0.70 6.50
N SER A 397 -9.35 -0.56 6.73
CA SER A 397 -8.66 -1.25 7.82
C SER A 397 -9.04 -0.72 9.21
N VAL A 398 -9.39 0.56 9.34
CA VAL A 398 -9.77 1.17 10.63
C VAL A 398 -11.28 1.09 10.92
N CYS A 399 -12.09 0.58 9.99
CA CYS A 399 -13.55 0.58 10.11
C CYS A 399 -14.02 -0.50 11.11
N PRO A 400 -14.49 -0.15 12.33
CA PRO A 400 -14.75 -1.13 13.37
C PRO A 400 -15.97 -2.01 13.07
N ASN A 401 -16.97 -1.49 12.37
CA ASN A 401 -18.18 -2.24 12.00
C ASN A 401 -18.11 -2.86 10.59
N GLY A 402 -16.96 -2.78 9.90
CA GLY A 402 -16.79 -3.40 8.58
C GLY A 402 -17.80 -2.93 7.51
N VAL A 403 -18.34 -1.71 7.63
CA VAL A 403 -19.30 -1.13 6.68
C VAL A 403 -18.64 -0.70 5.38
N LEU A 404 -17.37 -0.26 5.43
CA LEU A 404 -16.61 0.10 4.24
C LEU A 404 -16.01 -1.14 3.59
N ARG A 405 -16.28 -1.32 2.30
CA ARG A 405 -15.79 -2.45 1.51
C ARG A 405 -15.20 -1.98 0.19
N PRO A 406 -14.12 -2.60 -0.29
CA PRO A 406 -13.60 -2.25 -1.60
C PRO A 406 -14.57 -2.68 -2.69
N SER A 407 -14.91 -1.77 -3.59
CA SER A 407 -15.77 -2.08 -4.74
C SER A 407 -15.11 -3.06 -5.70
N THR A 408 -15.93 -3.94 -6.28
CA THR A 408 -15.58 -4.86 -7.37
C THR A 408 -15.97 -4.31 -8.75
N ASP A 409 -16.65 -3.17 -8.81
CA ASP A 409 -16.98 -2.49 -10.06
C ASP A 409 -15.70 -2.01 -10.77
N LEU A 410 -15.63 -2.16 -12.10
CA LEU A 410 -14.42 -1.89 -12.87
C LEU A 410 -14.07 -0.40 -12.86
N ALA A 411 -15.08 0.48 -12.94
CA ALA A 411 -14.86 1.93 -12.92
C ALA A 411 -14.32 2.42 -11.56
N ARG A 412 -14.72 1.75 -10.47
CA ARG A 412 -14.41 2.14 -9.08
C ARG A 412 -13.59 1.08 -8.35
N LEU A 413 -12.82 0.29 -9.09
CA LEU A 413 -12.17 -0.91 -8.57
C LEU A 413 -11.30 -0.59 -7.35
N MET A 414 -11.53 -1.34 -6.26
CA MET A 414 -10.91 -1.16 -4.93
C MET A 414 -11.30 0.13 -4.19
N GLN A 415 -12.00 1.08 -4.78
CA GLN A 415 -12.45 2.26 -4.05
C GLN A 415 -13.54 1.85 -3.04
N PRO A 416 -13.47 2.30 -1.77
CA PRO A 416 -14.42 1.87 -0.75
C PRO A 416 -15.85 2.33 -1.03
N VAL A 417 -16.82 1.46 -0.78
CA VAL A 417 -18.26 1.75 -0.76
C VAL A 417 -18.82 1.32 0.58
N MET A 418 -19.89 1.97 1.05
CA MET A 418 -20.63 1.50 2.21
C MET A 418 -21.60 0.39 1.80
N SER A 419 -21.61 -0.67 2.59
CA SER A 419 -22.35 -1.90 2.32
C SER A 419 -22.93 -2.42 3.63
N TYR A 420 -24.25 -2.60 3.69
CA TYR A 420 -24.96 -2.81 4.95
C TYR A 420 -25.29 -4.27 5.28
N GLU A 421 -24.69 -5.23 4.60
CA GLU A 421 -25.02 -6.66 4.74
C GLU A 421 -24.36 -7.33 5.96
N ARG A 422 -23.32 -6.71 6.54
CA ARG A 422 -22.63 -7.26 7.74
C ARG A 422 -22.29 -6.20 8.80
N GLY A 423 -22.74 -4.97 8.60
CA GLY A 423 -22.43 -3.86 9.49
C GLY A 423 -23.07 -2.58 8.99
N TYR A 424 -23.03 -1.54 9.82
CA TYR A 424 -23.57 -0.23 9.47
C TYR A 424 -22.68 0.91 9.99
N CYS A 425 -22.94 2.12 9.52
CA CYS A 425 -22.15 3.29 9.89
C CYS A 425 -22.62 3.81 11.27
N ARG A 426 -21.82 3.58 12.31
CA ARG A 426 -22.10 4.09 13.66
C ARG A 426 -22.02 5.61 13.72
N PRO A 427 -23.08 6.34 14.12
CA PRO A 427 -23.06 7.81 14.17
C PRO A 427 -21.92 8.39 15.02
N GLU A 428 -21.53 7.69 16.08
CA GLU A 428 -20.49 8.08 17.04
C GLU A 428 -19.03 7.88 16.56
N CYS A 429 -18.80 7.36 15.34
CA CYS A 429 -17.46 6.98 14.86
C CYS A 429 -16.94 7.87 13.71
N THR A 430 -15.82 8.57 13.89
CA THR A 430 -15.23 9.46 12.86
C THR A 430 -13.96 8.92 12.21
N LYS A 431 -13.49 7.72 12.62
CA LYS A 431 -12.16 7.17 12.29
C LYS A 431 -11.78 7.21 10.80
N CYS A 432 -12.74 6.99 9.89
CA CYS A 432 -12.46 6.95 8.46
C CYS A 432 -11.99 8.31 7.88
N GLY A 433 -12.49 9.43 8.43
CA GLY A 433 -12.04 10.78 8.07
C GLY A 433 -10.67 11.09 8.67
N ASP A 434 -10.41 10.61 9.89
CA ASP A 434 -9.15 10.84 10.61
C ASP A 434 -7.94 10.21 9.90
N VAL A 435 -8.15 9.05 9.25
CA VAL A 435 -7.08 8.31 8.58
C VAL A 435 -6.95 8.63 7.09
N CYS A 436 -7.89 9.35 6.47
CA CYS A 436 -7.87 9.60 5.03
C CYS A 436 -6.75 10.61 4.68
N PRO A 437 -5.71 10.21 3.91
CA PRO A 437 -4.60 11.10 3.66
C PRO A 437 -4.80 11.98 2.42
N THR A 438 -5.76 11.65 1.55
CA THR A 438 -6.02 12.35 0.28
C THR A 438 -7.10 13.43 0.40
N GLY A 439 -7.79 13.52 1.55
CA GLY A 439 -8.96 14.40 1.70
C GLY A 439 -10.23 13.89 1.01
N ALA A 440 -10.23 12.66 0.47
CA ALA A 440 -11.43 12.05 -0.09
C ALA A 440 -12.55 11.86 0.95
N ILE A 441 -12.17 11.69 2.22
CA ILE A 441 -13.06 11.77 3.38
C ILE A 441 -12.48 12.86 4.28
N ARG A 442 -13.23 13.94 4.48
CA ARG A 442 -12.82 15.02 5.38
C ARG A 442 -12.99 14.58 6.84
N PRO A 443 -12.11 15.03 7.75
CA PRO A 443 -12.34 14.85 9.18
C PRO A 443 -13.62 15.58 9.58
N LEU A 444 -14.42 14.95 10.42
CA LEU A 444 -15.67 15.49 10.96
C LEU A 444 -15.67 15.27 12.47
N THR A 445 -16.30 16.17 13.21
CA THR A 445 -16.66 15.87 14.60
C THR A 445 -17.82 14.88 14.63
N VAL A 446 -18.09 14.28 15.79
CA VAL A 446 -19.27 13.40 15.96
C VAL A 446 -20.56 14.16 15.68
N ALA A 447 -20.66 15.41 16.14
CA ALA A 447 -21.80 16.28 15.91
C ALA A 447 -22.01 16.58 14.42
N ASP A 448 -20.95 16.98 13.70
CA ASP A 448 -21.04 17.23 12.27
C ASP A 448 -21.44 15.96 11.51
N LYS A 449 -20.87 14.82 11.89
CA LYS A 449 -21.19 13.53 11.28
C LYS A 449 -22.67 13.18 11.45
N THR A 450 -23.24 13.39 12.63
CA THR A 450 -24.66 13.14 12.89
C THR A 450 -25.60 14.07 12.13
N ALA A 451 -25.11 15.22 11.65
CA ALA A 451 -25.86 16.12 10.79
C ALA A 451 -25.71 15.80 9.28
N VAL A 452 -24.81 14.89 8.90
CA VAL A 452 -24.59 14.55 7.48
C VAL A 452 -25.53 13.43 7.03
N GLN A 453 -26.40 13.77 6.09
CA GLN A 453 -27.24 12.83 5.36
C GLN A 453 -26.50 12.31 4.12
N VAL A 454 -26.11 11.03 4.15
CA VAL A 454 -25.44 10.34 3.01
C VAL A 454 -26.42 9.65 2.07
N GLY A 455 -27.67 9.52 2.49
CA GLY A 455 -28.73 8.78 1.82
C GLY A 455 -29.98 8.73 2.67
N HIS A 456 -31.02 8.08 2.15
CA HIS A 456 -32.32 7.94 2.81
C HIS A 456 -32.79 6.48 2.79
N ALA A 457 -33.61 6.10 3.77
CA ALA A 457 -34.12 4.74 3.86
C ALA A 457 -35.39 4.57 3.02
N VAL A 458 -35.41 3.55 2.18
CA VAL A 458 -36.52 3.16 1.30
C VAL A 458 -37.09 1.84 1.79
N TRP A 459 -38.38 1.82 2.07
CA TRP A 459 -39.12 0.62 2.48
C TRP A 459 -39.74 -0.11 1.29
N ILE A 460 -39.68 -1.43 1.31
CA ILE A 460 -40.21 -2.33 0.28
C ILE A 460 -41.30 -3.20 0.91
N ARG A 461 -42.55 -2.91 0.57
CA ARG A 461 -43.75 -3.62 1.07
C ARG A 461 -43.64 -5.15 0.97
N LYS A 462 -43.24 -5.66 -0.21
CA LYS A 462 -43.23 -7.10 -0.53
C LYS A 462 -42.25 -7.94 0.29
N ASN A 463 -41.29 -7.30 0.96
CA ASN A 463 -40.25 -7.97 1.75
C ASN A 463 -40.50 -7.84 3.27
N CYS A 464 -41.54 -7.10 3.67
CA CYS A 464 -41.73 -6.70 5.06
C CYS A 464 -42.33 -7.84 5.88
N VAL A 465 -41.58 -8.36 6.85
CA VAL A 465 -41.95 -9.50 7.72
C VAL A 465 -43.36 -9.37 8.35
N PRO A 466 -43.80 -8.20 8.86
CA PRO A 466 -45.19 -8.03 9.31
C PRO A 466 -46.26 -8.32 8.28
N LEU A 467 -45.96 -8.12 7.00
CA LEU A 467 -46.90 -8.37 5.90
C LEU A 467 -46.71 -9.75 5.26
N THR A 468 -45.49 -10.27 5.22
CA THR A 468 -45.20 -11.58 4.60
C THR A 468 -45.49 -12.74 5.54
N ASP A 469 -45.14 -12.59 6.83
CA ASP A 469 -45.14 -13.67 7.80
C ASP A 469 -46.23 -13.48 8.87
N GLY A 470 -46.90 -12.33 8.88
CA GLY A 470 -47.99 -12.02 9.82
C GLY A 470 -47.55 -11.81 11.27
N VAL A 471 -46.25 -11.57 11.52
CA VAL A 471 -45.68 -11.41 12.87
C VAL A 471 -45.34 -9.95 13.18
N GLU A 472 -45.37 -9.56 14.46
CA GLU A 472 -44.97 -8.21 14.86
C GLU A 472 -43.45 -8.00 14.75
N CYS A 473 -43.02 -7.05 13.92
CA CYS A 473 -41.61 -6.69 13.77
C CYS A 473 -41.45 -5.17 13.66
N GLY A 474 -40.67 -4.60 14.59
CA GLY A 474 -40.34 -3.17 14.65
C GLY A 474 -38.84 -2.88 14.62
N ASN A 475 -38.04 -3.82 14.11
CA ASN A 475 -36.58 -3.80 14.30
C ASN A 475 -35.91 -2.56 13.69
N CYS A 476 -36.41 -2.11 12.54
CA CYS A 476 -35.90 -0.91 11.87
C CYS A 476 -36.15 0.37 12.69
N ALA A 477 -37.32 0.51 13.32
CA ALA A 477 -37.65 1.64 14.18
C ALA A 477 -36.87 1.59 15.49
N ARG A 478 -36.85 0.43 16.17
CA ARG A 478 -36.17 0.25 17.48
C ARG A 478 -34.68 0.57 17.43
N HIS A 479 -34.02 0.24 16.32
CA HIS A 479 -32.58 0.45 16.15
C HIS A 479 -32.21 1.66 15.31
N CYS A 480 -33.17 2.55 15.00
CA CYS A 480 -32.88 3.78 14.28
C CYS A 480 -32.22 4.81 15.22
N PRO A 481 -30.91 5.10 15.11
CA PRO A 481 -30.25 6.04 16.01
C PRO A 481 -30.73 7.48 15.81
N ALA A 482 -31.25 7.80 14.63
CA ALA A 482 -31.76 9.12 14.30
C ALA A 482 -33.26 9.32 14.65
N GLY A 483 -33.95 8.27 15.14
CA GLY A 483 -35.39 8.34 15.39
C GLY A 483 -36.23 8.65 14.14
N ALA A 484 -35.73 8.29 12.97
CA ALA A 484 -36.32 8.64 11.67
C ALA A 484 -37.41 7.66 11.20
N ILE A 485 -37.69 6.59 11.95
CA ILE A 485 -38.63 5.53 11.51
C ILE A 485 -39.69 5.33 12.59
N GLN A 486 -40.96 5.36 12.20
CA GLN A 486 -42.11 5.11 13.07
C GLN A 486 -42.91 3.91 12.54
N MET A 487 -43.44 3.10 13.45
CA MET A 487 -44.29 1.95 13.10
C MET A 487 -45.77 2.37 13.16
N VAL A 488 -46.47 2.31 12.05
CA VAL A 488 -47.88 2.70 11.92
C VAL A 488 -48.72 1.52 11.42
N PRO A 489 -50.04 1.46 11.70
CA PRO A 489 -50.92 0.44 11.10
C PRO A 489 -50.83 0.47 9.56
N SER A 490 -50.79 -0.71 8.93
CA SER A 490 -50.71 -0.81 7.47
C SER A 490 -52.00 -0.42 6.75
N ASP A 491 -53.13 -0.53 7.45
CA ASP A 491 -54.43 -0.03 7.03
C ASP A 491 -54.89 1.03 8.04
N GLY A 492 -55.04 2.26 7.57
CA GLY A 492 -55.47 3.39 8.41
C GLY A 492 -56.90 3.26 8.92
N ALA A 493 -57.75 2.46 8.26
CA ALA A 493 -59.11 2.19 8.71
C ALA A 493 -59.17 1.07 9.78
N ASN A 494 -58.13 0.23 9.86
CA ASN A 494 -58.08 -0.90 10.77
C ASN A 494 -56.87 -0.80 11.72
N PRO A 495 -57.06 -0.32 12.96
CA PRO A 495 -55.99 -0.23 13.97
C PRO A 495 -55.35 -1.58 14.35
N ALA A 496 -56.04 -2.71 14.10
CA ALA A 496 -55.52 -4.05 14.36
C ALA A 496 -54.68 -4.60 13.19
N SER A 497 -54.53 -3.86 12.09
CA SER A 497 -53.69 -4.26 10.96
C SER A 497 -52.20 -4.34 11.36
N PRO A 498 -51.39 -5.19 10.70
CA PRO A 498 -49.96 -5.28 10.98
C PRO A 498 -49.29 -3.92 10.85
N LYS A 499 -48.38 -3.61 11.77
CA LYS A 499 -47.65 -2.34 11.75
C LYS A 499 -46.50 -2.37 10.74
N ILE A 500 -46.38 -1.31 9.94
CA ILE A 500 -45.35 -1.11 8.92
C ILE A 500 -44.52 0.14 9.21
N PRO A 501 -43.26 0.19 8.75
CA PRO A 501 -42.41 1.35 8.96
C PRO A 501 -42.75 2.49 7.99
N VAL A 502 -42.85 3.70 8.52
CA VAL A 502 -42.84 4.96 7.77
C VAL A 502 -41.57 5.71 8.11
N VAL A 503 -40.86 6.19 7.08
CA VAL A 503 -39.57 6.85 7.19
C VAL A 503 -39.77 8.37 7.06
N ASN A 504 -39.28 9.12 8.03
CA ASN A 504 -39.09 10.56 7.93
C ASN A 504 -37.71 10.83 7.28
N GLU A 505 -37.71 11.27 6.04
CA GLU A 505 -36.49 11.52 5.27
C GLU A 505 -35.66 12.69 5.82
N GLU A 506 -36.28 13.70 6.40
CA GLU A 506 -35.59 14.88 6.95
C GLU A 506 -34.71 14.54 8.16
N ARG A 507 -35.06 13.48 8.91
CA ARG A 507 -34.26 12.98 10.04
C ARG A 507 -33.33 11.83 9.64
N CYS A 508 -33.53 11.22 8.48
CA CYS A 508 -32.79 10.03 8.10
C CYS A 508 -31.37 10.40 7.66
N ILE A 509 -30.34 10.05 8.43
CA ILE A 509 -28.94 10.29 8.07
C ILE A 509 -28.36 9.24 7.09
N GLY A 510 -29.11 8.19 6.76
CA GLY A 510 -28.63 7.13 5.85
C GLY A 510 -27.60 6.18 6.45
N CYS A 511 -27.56 6.00 7.78
CA CYS A 511 -26.53 5.19 8.47
C CYS A 511 -26.56 3.68 8.19
N GLY A 512 -27.69 3.16 7.69
CA GLY A 512 -27.86 1.75 7.34
C GLY A 512 -28.18 0.78 8.48
N ALA A 513 -28.39 1.26 9.71
CA ALA A 513 -28.73 0.40 10.85
C ALA A 513 -30.01 -0.44 10.58
N CYS A 514 -31.03 0.19 10.01
CA CYS A 514 -32.29 -0.45 9.64
C CYS A 514 -32.10 -1.52 8.55
N GLU A 515 -31.24 -1.28 7.56
CA GLU A 515 -30.97 -2.24 6.48
C GLU A 515 -30.17 -3.44 7.01
N ASN A 516 -29.14 -3.19 7.81
CA ASN A 516 -28.29 -4.23 8.37
C ASN A 516 -29.06 -5.16 9.32
N LEU A 517 -29.90 -4.59 10.19
CA LEU A 517 -30.64 -5.34 11.21
C LEU A 517 -31.97 -5.90 10.70
N CYS A 518 -32.39 -5.59 9.47
CA CYS A 518 -33.60 -6.18 8.90
C CYS A 518 -33.49 -7.72 8.84
N PRO A 519 -34.45 -8.48 9.42
CA PRO A 519 -34.42 -9.93 9.38
C PRO A 519 -34.80 -10.52 8.02
N ALA A 520 -35.49 -9.75 7.16
CA ALA A 520 -35.90 -10.22 5.83
C ALA A 520 -34.71 -10.71 5.00
N ARG A 521 -34.91 -11.82 4.29
CA ARG A 521 -33.94 -12.48 3.40
C ARG A 521 -34.63 -12.91 2.10
N PRO A 522 -33.88 -12.99 0.98
CA PRO A 522 -32.48 -12.61 0.82
C PRO A 522 -32.26 -11.09 0.75
N PHE A 523 -33.32 -10.31 0.49
CA PHE A 523 -33.27 -8.84 0.45
C PHE A 523 -33.96 -8.24 1.68
N SER A 524 -33.37 -7.18 2.23
CA SER A 524 -34.00 -6.43 3.32
C SER A 524 -35.33 -5.81 2.89
N ALA A 525 -36.25 -5.67 3.83
CA ALA A 525 -37.50 -4.92 3.67
C ALA A 525 -37.30 -3.41 3.65
N ILE A 526 -36.14 -2.96 4.10
CA ILE A 526 -35.74 -1.55 4.11
C ILE A 526 -34.27 -1.48 3.73
N TYR A 527 -33.94 -0.60 2.81
CA TYR A 527 -32.56 -0.36 2.37
C TYR A 527 -32.28 1.13 2.31
N VAL A 528 -31.01 1.51 2.25
CA VAL A 528 -30.63 2.92 2.08
C VAL A 528 -30.20 3.17 0.65
N GLU A 529 -30.82 4.17 0.02
CA GLU A 529 -30.42 4.72 -1.26
C GLU A 529 -29.49 5.92 -1.04
N GLY A 530 -28.36 5.95 -1.76
CA GLY A 530 -27.34 6.98 -1.60
C GLY A 530 -27.76 8.30 -2.25
N HIS A 531 -27.25 9.42 -1.71
CA HIS A 531 -27.36 10.71 -2.39
C HIS A 531 -26.12 11.00 -3.23
N GLU A 532 -26.30 11.66 -4.37
CA GLU A 532 -25.17 12.08 -5.22
C GLU A 532 -24.28 13.11 -4.50
N LEU A 533 -24.93 14.03 -3.77
CA LEU A 533 -24.33 15.00 -2.87
C LEU A 533 -24.91 14.80 -1.48
N HIS A 534 -24.03 14.72 -0.49
CA HIS A 534 -24.44 14.63 0.90
C HIS A 534 -25.01 15.98 1.36
N ARG A 535 -26.05 15.92 2.20
CA ARG A 535 -26.72 17.10 2.75
C ARG A 535 -26.40 17.24 4.23
N THR A 536 -26.53 18.46 4.75
CA THR A 536 -26.50 18.72 6.18
C THR A 536 -27.94 18.99 6.64
N ILE A 537 -28.38 18.28 7.67
CA ILE A 537 -29.74 18.34 8.23
C ILE A 537 -29.74 18.78 9.69
#